data_AF-A0A7R7VSJ3-F1
#
_entry.id   AF-A0A7R7VSJ3-F1
#
_cell.length_a   1.000
_cell.length_b   1.000
_cell.length_c   1.000
_cell.angle_alpha   90.00
_cell.angle_beta   90.00
_cell.angle_gamma   90.00
#
_symmetry.space_group_name_H-M   'P 1'
#
loop_
_entity.id
_entity.type
_entity.pdbx_description
1 polymer ?
#
loop_
_entity_poly.entity_id
_entity_poly.type
_entity_poly.pdbx_seq_one_letter_code
_entity_poly.pdbx_strand_id
1 'polypeptide(L)'
;MDEASDYHEDHLRPQKKRRKYIAKACNECKRRKIKCNGQTPCQRCGRQRVDCIYADNPRTLGDTLYVRLAARKPCSWNGCELKKQ
;
A
#
# COMPACT_ATOMS: atom_id res chain seq x y z
N MET A 1 -53.43 12.07 20.58
CA MET A 1 -53.20 12.93 19.40
C MET A 1 -52.23 13.97 19.93
N ASP A 2 -50.93 13.95 19.67
CA ASP A 2 -50.22 13.58 18.45
C ASP A 2 -48.80 13.10 18.84
N GLU A 3 -48.43 11.87 18.49
CA GLU A 3 -47.05 11.37 18.68
C GLU A 3 -46.77 10.43 17.51
N ALA A 4 -46.43 11.03 16.37
CA ALA A 4 -46.08 10.33 15.15
C ALA A 4 -44.71 10.82 14.65
N SER A 5 -43.72 9.98 14.92
CA SER A 5 -42.58 9.66 14.06
C SER A 5 -41.62 10.79 13.66
N ASP A 6 -40.59 11.01 14.48
CA ASP A 6 -39.23 11.31 13.97
C ASP A 6 -38.37 10.04 14.11
N TYR A 7 -38.66 9.04 13.27
CA TYR A 7 -37.79 7.88 13.11
C TYR A 7 -36.73 8.23 12.07
N HIS A 8 -35.50 8.48 12.53
CA HIS A 8 -34.37 8.80 11.67
C HIS A 8 -33.99 7.60 10.78
N GLU A 9 -34.37 7.66 9.50
CA GLU A 9 -34.09 6.70 8.42
C GLU A 9 -32.60 6.70 7.99
N ASP A 10 -31.66 6.48 8.92
CA ASP A 10 -30.21 6.38 8.59
C ASP A 10 -29.74 4.93 8.33
N HIS A 11 -30.66 3.96 8.25
CA HIS A 11 -30.30 2.54 8.19
C HIS A 11 -30.14 1.97 6.77
N LEU A 12 -30.45 2.73 5.73
CA LEU A 12 -30.22 2.32 4.34
C LEU A 12 -28.88 2.78 3.77
N ARG A 13 -27.98 3.34 4.57
CA ARG A 13 -26.61 3.62 4.13
C ARG A 13 -25.87 2.30 4.00
N PRO A 14 -25.50 1.85 2.77
CA PRO A 14 -24.75 0.62 2.61
C PRO A 14 -23.47 0.76 3.41
N GLN A 15 -23.33 -0.01 4.50
CA GLN A 15 -22.15 0.04 5.34
C GLN A 15 -20.95 -0.11 4.42
N LYS A 16 -20.09 0.93 4.39
CA LYS A 16 -18.99 1.06 3.44
C LYS A 16 -18.01 -0.07 3.72
N LYS A 17 -18.24 -1.22 3.09
CA LYS A 17 -17.51 -2.47 3.31
C LYS A 17 -16.03 -2.13 3.28
N ARG A 18 -15.37 -2.30 4.44
CA ARG A 18 -13.97 -1.90 4.59
C ARG A 18 -13.20 -2.54 3.44
N ARG A 19 -12.53 -1.71 2.63
CA ARG A 19 -11.79 -2.20 1.46
C ARG A 19 -10.83 -3.28 1.94
N LYS A 20 -10.87 -4.43 1.28
CA LYS A 20 -10.04 -5.59 1.60
C LYS A 20 -8.57 -5.12 1.71
N TYR A 21 -7.95 -5.40 2.85
CA TYR A 21 -6.53 -5.07 3.04
C TYR A 21 -5.72 -5.92 2.06
N ILE A 22 -4.73 -5.28 1.44
CA ILE A 22 -3.79 -5.95 0.55
C ILE A 22 -2.50 -6.20 1.32
N ALA A 23 -1.92 -7.39 1.15
CA ALA A 23 -0.69 -7.77 1.85
C ALA A 23 0.56 -7.09 1.27
N LYS A 24 0.54 -6.78 -0.03
CA LYS A 24 1.68 -6.23 -0.77
C LYS A 24 1.26 -4.99 -1.55
N ALA A 25 1.98 -3.89 -1.35
CA ALA A 25 1.89 -2.70 -2.19
C ALA A 25 2.83 -2.85 -3.40
N CYS A 26 2.48 -2.23 -4.53
CA CYS A 26 3.41 -2.12 -5.65
C CYS A 26 4.66 -1.32 -5.24
N ASN A 27 5.75 -1.46 -6.00
CA ASN A 27 7.04 -0.86 -5.70
C ASN A 27 6.95 0.66 -5.56
N GLU A 28 6.19 1.30 -6.44
CA GLU A 28 6.05 2.75 -6.42
C GLU A 28 5.26 3.25 -5.19
N CYS A 29 4.17 2.55 -4.83
CA CYS A 29 3.45 2.86 -3.60
C CYS A 29 4.30 2.57 -2.35
N LYS A 30 5.10 1.50 -2.37
CA LYS A 30 6.02 1.13 -1.29
C LYS A 30 7.11 2.19 -1.09
N ARG A 31 7.74 2.63 -2.19
CA ARG A 31 8.76 3.70 -2.20
C ARG A 31 8.20 5.02 -1.67
N ARG A 32 6.99 5.39 -2.09
CA ARG A 32 6.32 6.60 -1.62
C ARG A 32 5.66 6.47 -0.24
N LYS A 33 5.69 5.28 0.38
CA LYS A 33 5.04 4.97 1.67
C LYS A 33 3.57 5.37 1.74
N ILE A 34 2.83 5.04 0.69
CA ILE A 34 1.40 5.38 0.54
C ILE A 34 0.54 4.14 0.33
N LYS A 35 -0.76 4.28 0.62
CA LYS A 35 -1.73 3.20 0.46
C LYS A 35 -1.85 2.78 -1.00
N CYS A 36 -1.53 1.51 -1.27
CA CYS A 36 -1.80 0.87 -2.56
C CYS A 36 -3.19 0.20 -2.51
N ASN A 37 -3.83 0.05 -3.67
CA ASN A 37 -5.13 -0.62 -3.81
C ASN A 37 -5.02 -2.05 -4.37
N GLY A 38 -3.82 -2.52 -4.74
CA GLY A 38 -3.57 -3.90 -5.14
C GLY A 38 -4.07 -4.28 -6.53
N GLN A 39 -4.59 -3.32 -7.30
CA GLN A 39 -4.94 -3.53 -8.70
C GLN A 39 -3.69 -3.39 -9.59
N THR A 40 -3.76 -3.89 -10.81
CA THR A 40 -2.69 -3.78 -11.81
C THR A 40 -3.27 -3.19 -13.10
N PRO A 41 -2.94 -1.93 -13.45
CA PRO A 41 -2.17 -0.97 -12.66
C PRO A 41 -2.91 -0.50 -11.40
N CYS A 42 -2.17 -0.16 -10.34
CA CYS A 42 -2.74 0.38 -9.12
C CYS A 42 -3.45 1.72 -9.43
N GLN A 43 -4.51 2.11 -8.71
CA GLN A 43 -5.30 3.30 -9.07
C GLN A 43 -4.43 4.57 -9.18
N ARG A 44 -3.49 4.75 -8.26
CA ARG A 44 -2.56 5.89 -8.32
C ARG A 44 -1.59 5.77 -9.48
N CYS A 45 -1.10 4.57 -9.74
CA CYS A 45 -0.13 4.30 -10.78
C CYS A 45 -0.77 4.56 -12.16
N GLY A 46 -2.00 4.07 -12.38
CA GLY A 46 -2.78 4.35 -13.58
C GLY A 46 -3.12 5.83 -13.74
N ARG A 47 -3.48 6.53 -12.66
CA ARG A 47 -3.73 7.99 -12.71
C ARG A 47 -2.50 8.80 -13.07
N GLN A 48 -1.33 8.43 -12.53
CA GLN A 48 -0.07 9.12 -12.82
C GLN A 48 0.63 8.56 -14.07
N ARG A 49 0.06 7.53 -14.72
CA ARG A 49 0.67 6.81 -15.83
C ARG A 49 2.14 6.43 -15.57
N VAL A 50 2.42 5.97 -14.36
CA VAL A 50 3.74 5.47 -13.94
C VAL A 50 3.75 3.95 -13.87
N ASP A 51 4.94 3.38 -13.97
CA ASP A 51 5.14 1.93 -13.92
C ASP A 51 4.66 1.32 -12.60
N CYS A 52 3.67 0.42 -12.71
CA CYS A 52 3.09 -0.29 -11.59
C CYS A 52 3.65 -1.70 -11.49
N ILE A 53 4.87 -1.82 -10.97
CA ILE A 53 5.54 -3.12 -10.81
C ILE A 53 5.37 -3.61 -9.37
N TYR A 54 4.92 -4.84 -9.20
CA TYR A 54 5.04 -5.56 -7.94
C TYR A 54 6.29 -6.41 -8.07
N ALA A 55 7.37 -6.13 -7.33
CA ALA A 55 8.58 -6.95 -7.42
C ALA A 55 8.27 -8.39 -7.00
N ASP A 56 8.16 -9.30 -7.96
CA ASP A 56 8.20 -10.72 -7.68
C ASP A 56 9.64 -11.05 -7.38
N ASN A 57 9.87 -11.55 -6.17
CA ASN A 57 11.19 -11.98 -5.76
C ASN A 57 11.59 -13.11 -6.71
N PRO A 58 12.56 -12.95 -7.63
CA PRO A 58 12.91 -13.98 -8.59
C PRO A 58 13.74 -15.04 -7.86
N ARG A 59 13.09 -15.83 -6.99
CA ARG A 59 13.69 -16.98 -6.26
C ARG A 59 13.92 -18.18 -7.17
N THR A 60 14.01 -17.97 -8.47
CA THR A 60 14.18 -19.03 -9.46
C THR A 60 15.36 -18.68 -10.34
N LEU A 61 16.45 -19.42 -10.11
CA LEU A 61 17.60 -19.67 -11.00
C LEU A 61 18.97 -18.99 -10.71
N GLY A 62 19.16 -18.24 -9.61
CA GLY A 62 20.50 -17.66 -9.32
C GLY A 62 20.89 -17.33 -7.87
N ASP A 63 20.03 -17.61 -6.88
CA ASP A 63 20.14 -17.01 -5.54
C ASP A 63 21.17 -17.65 -4.60
N THR A 64 21.77 -18.80 -4.89
CA THR A 64 22.72 -19.44 -3.96
C THR A 64 24.14 -18.85 -4.03
N LEU A 65 24.50 -18.14 -5.10
CA LEU A 65 25.84 -17.53 -5.24
C LEU A 65 25.89 -16.03 -4.95
N TYR A 66 24.77 -15.30 -5.03
CA TYR A 66 24.76 -13.84 -4.83
C TYR A 66 24.33 -13.38 -3.42
N VAL A 67 23.52 -14.17 -2.71
CA VAL A 67 22.96 -13.78 -1.40
C VAL A 67 24.00 -13.69 -0.28
N ARG A 68 25.13 -14.40 -0.39
CA ARG A 68 26.25 -14.27 0.57
C ARG A 68 27.05 -12.97 0.42
N LEU A 69 27.02 -12.31 -0.75
CA LEU A 69 27.76 -11.06 -0.98
C LEU A 69 26.93 -9.80 -0.71
N ALA A 70 25.60 -9.86 -0.74
CA ALA A 70 24.73 -8.69 -0.59
C ALA A 70 24.08 -8.51 0.80
N ALA A 71 24.41 -9.36 1.78
CA ALA A 71 23.77 -9.37 3.10
C ALA A 71 24.15 -8.20 4.03
N ARG A 72 24.94 -7.21 3.58
CA ARG A 72 25.16 -5.95 4.31
C ARG A 72 25.47 -4.81 3.34
N LYS A 73 24.45 -4.29 2.65
CA LYS A 73 24.47 -2.84 2.33
C LYS A 73 23.70 -2.13 3.44
N PRO A 74 24.36 -1.66 4.51
CA PRO A 74 23.72 -0.72 5.41
C PRO A 74 23.23 0.46 4.58
N CYS A 75 21.98 0.85 4.84
CA CYS A 75 21.46 2.13 4.45
C CYS A 75 22.46 3.23 4.86
N SER A 76 23.32 3.66 3.93
CA SER A 76 24.02 4.94 4.05
C SER A 76 23.00 6.05 3.81
N TRP A 77 22.07 6.19 4.74
CA TRP A 77 21.19 7.33 4.89
C TRP A 77 22.08 8.52 5.26
N ASN A 78 22.59 9.23 4.25
CA ASN A 78 22.90 10.63 4.45
C ASN A 78 21.56 11.37 4.34
N GLY A 79 20.85 11.50 5.47
CA GLY A 79 19.61 12.30 5.55
C GLY A 79 18.53 11.79 6.50
N CYS A 80 18.87 11.13 7.63
CA CYS A 80 17.87 10.73 8.63
C CYS A 80 17.68 11.89 9.58
N GLU A 81 16.93 12.89 9.11
CA GLU A 81 16.68 14.12 9.84
C GLU A 81 15.84 13.82 11.09
N LEU A 82 16.59 13.76 12.18
CA LEU A 82 16.23 13.96 13.57
C LEU A 82 15.09 14.99 13.70
N LYS A 83 13.85 14.53 13.87
CA LYS A 83 12.80 15.38 14.42
C LYS A 83 13.01 15.47 15.93
N LYS A 84 13.66 16.57 16.31
CA LYS A 84 13.74 17.13 17.67
C LYS A 84 12.37 17.13 18.35
N GLN A 85 12.31 16.67 19.59
CA GLN A 85 11.61 17.32 20.70
C GLN A 85 12.58 17.34 21.87
#